data_AF-A0A7C1RUS8-F1
#
_entry.id   AF-A0A7C1RUS8-F1
#
_cell.length_a   1.000
_cell.length_b   1.000
_cell.length_c   1.000
_cell.angle_alpha   90.00
_cell.angle_beta   90.00
_cell.angle_gamma   90.00
#
_symmetry.space_group_name_H-M   'P 1'
#
loop_
_entity.id
_entity.type
_entity.pdbx_description
1 polymer ?
#
loop_
_entity_poly.entity_id
_entity_poly.type
_entity_poly.pdbx_seq_one_letter_code
_entity_poly.pdbx_strand_id
1 'polypeptide(L)'
;MFWNDLNFFAFIHFVIGVISIVLGIAVFFKSTKNDVNRIFGLFSLGVAVWSFSYAIWLLSKSHDAALFWSRTLNLGATFIPVLYFHWVITVIKKDKKKLL
;
A
#
# COMPACT_ATOMS: atom_id res chain seq x y z
N MET A 1 -12.77 -24.90 -10.71
CA MET A 1 -11.51 -24.83 -9.95
C MET A 1 -10.97 -23.39 -9.92
N PHE A 2 -10.69 -22.77 -11.07
CA PHE A 2 -10.17 -21.38 -11.18
C PHE A 2 -10.89 -20.28 -10.38
N TRP A 3 -12.22 -20.34 -10.23
CA TRP A 3 -12.98 -19.34 -9.47
C TRP A 3 -12.67 -19.35 -7.96
N ASN A 4 -12.33 -20.51 -7.40
CA ASN A 4 -11.92 -20.59 -6.00
C ASN A 4 -10.55 -19.95 -5.79
N ASP A 5 -9.67 -20.06 -6.78
CA ASP A 5 -8.33 -19.47 -6.74
C ASP A 5 -8.41 -17.94 -6.82
N LEU A 6 -9.23 -17.38 -7.71
CA LEU A 6 -9.43 -15.93 -7.82
C LEU A 6 -10.04 -15.33 -6.55
N ASN A 7 -11.05 -16.00 -5.96
CA ASN A 7 -11.64 -15.58 -4.70
C ASN A 7 -10.62 -15.62 -3.55
N PHE A 8 -9.78 -16.66 -3.51
CA PHE A 8 -8.70 -16.77 -2.54
C PHE A 8 -7.68 -15.64 -2.69
N PHE A 9 -7.21 -15.35 -3.91
CA PHE A 9 -6.29 -14.23 -4.16
C PHE A 9 -6.93 -12.88 -3.81
N ALA A 10 -8.20 -12.67 -4.15
CA ALA A 10 -8.91 -11.45 -3.78
C ALA A 10 -8.98 -11.27 -2.26
N PHE A 11 -9.26 -12.34 -1.52
CA PHE A 11 -9.25 -12.33 -0.06
C PHE A 11 -7.87 -11.98 0.51
N ILE A 12 -6.80 -12.62 0.00
CA ILE A 12 -5.42 -12.31 0.42
C ILE A 12 -5.10 -10.83 0.19
N HIS A 13 -5.41 -10.29 -0.98
CA HIS A 13 -5.19 -8.88 -1.28
C HIS A 13 -6.03 -7.95 -0.41
N PHE A 14 -7.26 -8.32 -0.07
CA PHE A 14 -8.07 -7.56 0.88
C PHE A 14 -7.42 -7.52 2.27
N VAL A 15 -6.96 -8.67 2.78
CA VAL A 15 -6.25 -8.76 4.07
C VAL A 15 -4.96 -7.94 4.07
N ILE A 16 -4.16 -8.00 3.00
CA ILE A 16 -2.95 -7.17 2.84
C ILE A 16 -3.31 -5.67 2.89
N GLY A 17 -4.39 -5.27 2.23
CA GLY A 17 -4.87 -3.88 2.26
C GLY A 17 -5.23 -3.44 3.68
N VAL A 18 -5.98 -4.25 4.42
CA VAL A 18 -6.35 -3.98 5.82
C VAL A 18 -5.12 -3.87 6.71
N ILE A 19 -4.20 -4.84 6.64
CA ILE A 19 -2.96 -4.83 7.42
C ILE A 19 -2.14 -3.57 7.10
N SER A 20 -2.04 -3.20 5.82
CA SER A 20 -1.30 -2.02 5.39
C SER A 20 -1.91 -0.74 5.98
N ILE A 21 -3.23 -0.59 5.96
CA ILE A 21 -3.91 0.55 6.58
C ILE A 21 -3.67 0.58 8.10
N VAL A 22 -3.84 -0.55 8.80
CA VAL A 22 -3.66 -0.62 10.25
C VAL A 22 -2.22 -0.25 10.64
N LEU A 23 -1.22 -0.81 9.96
CA LEU A 23 0.18 -0.49 10.20
C LEU A 23 0.51 0.96 9.86
N GLY A 24 0.03 1.46 8.71
CA GLY A 24 0.24 2.84 8.29
C GLY A 24 -0.32 3.84 9.30
N ILE A 25 -1.55 3.62 9.77
CA ILE A 25 -2.22 4.39 10.82
C ILE A 25 -1.42 4.31 12.12
N ALA A 26 -1.10 3.10 12.60
CA ALA A 26 -0.39 2.91 13.87
C ALA A 26 0.97 3.62 13.89
N VAL A 27 1.74 3.51 12.80
CA VAL A 27 3.05 4.17 12.69
C VAL A 27 2.90 5.68 12.53
N PHE A 28 1.97 6.16 11.70
CA PHE A 28 1.71 7.58 11.50
C PHE A 28 1.35 8.28 12.82
N PHE A 29 0.41 7.73 13.58
CA PHE A 29 -0.04 8.31 14.84
C PHE A 29 0.96 8.15 15.99
N LYS A 30 1.91 7.21 15.92
CA LYS A 30 3.01 7.11 16.90
C LYS A 30 3.83 8.40 16.99
N SER A 31 3.99 9.14 15.89
CA SER A 31 4.63 10.45 15.90
C SER A 31 4.34 11.20 14.59
N THR A 32 3.30 12.03 14.60
CA THR A 32 2.84 12.76 13.40
C THR A 32 3.83 13.81 12.90
N LYS A 33 4.76 14.28 13.74
CA LYS A 33 5.83 15.21 13.38
C LYS A 33 7.09 14.54 12.83
N ASN A 34 7.16 13.21 12.86
CA ASN A 34 8.32 12.46 12.41
C ASN A 34 8.18 12.10 10.94
N ASP A 35 9.04 12.65 10.09
CA ASP A 35 8.98 12.44 8.65
C ASP A 35 9.11 10.96 8.24
N VAL A 36 9.86 10.14 8.99
CA VAL A 36 9.92 8.68 8.76
C VAL A 36 8.52 8.06 8.89
N ASN A 37 7.77 8.46 9.92
CA ASN A 37 6.44 7.90 10.17
C ASN A 37 5.42 8.41 9.15
N ARG A 38 5.53 9.67 8.72
CA ARG A 38 4.68 10.26 7.68
C ARG A 38 4.86 9.57 6.34
N ILE A 39 6.11 9.40 5.91
CA ILE A 39 6.42 8.75 4.63
C ILE A 39 6.05 7.27 4.69
N PHE A 40 6.26 6.58 5.82
CA PHE A 40 5.78 5.21 5.99
C PHE A 40 4.26 5.11 5.86
N GLY A 41 3.50 6.02 6.49
CA GLY A 41 2.04 6.05 6.36
C GLY A 41 1.57 6.25 4.91
N LEU A 42 2.22 7.13 4.15
CA LEU A 42 1.93 7.32 2.72
C LEU A 42 2.30 6.07 1.90
N PHE A 43 3.45 5.45 2.18
CA PHE A 43 3.85 4.20 1.57
C PHE A 43 2.81 3.10 1.80
N SER A 44 2.36 2.93 3.04
CA SER A 44 1.31 1.97 3.40
C SER A 44 -0.03 2.28 2.72
N LEU A 45 -0.38 3.55 2.53
CA LEU A 45 -1.55 3.95 1.76
C LEU A 45 -1.43 3.52 0.29
N GLY A 46 -0.26 3.70 -0.33
CA GLY A 46 0.01 3.21 -1.69
C GLY A 46 -0.18 1.70 -1.83
N VAL A 47 0.34 0.94 -0.86
CA VAL A 47 0.14 -0.53 -0.79
C VAL A 47 -1.34 -0.88 -0.63
N ALA A 48 -2.07 -0.17 0.23
CA ALA A 48 -3.50 -0.40 0.43
C ALA A 48 -4.32 -0.11 -0.84
N VAL A 49 -4.06 1.01 -1.53
CA VAL A 49 -4.71 1.36 -2.79
C VAL A 49 -4.44 0.29 -3.85
N TRP A 50 -3.19 -0.14 -4.00
CA TRP A 50 -2.84 -1.23 -4.91
C TRP A 50 -3.59 -2.52 -4.56
N SER A 51 -3.56 -2.94 -3.29
CA SER A 51 -4.10 -4.23 -2.87
C SER A 51 -5.63 -4.28 -2.92
N PHE A 52 -6.33 -3.23 -2.47
CA PHE A 52 -7.79 -3.18 -2.59
C PHE A 52 -8.24 -3.11 -4.05
N SER A 53 -7.54 -2.33 -4.89
CA SER A 53 -7.84 -2.28 -6.32
C SER A 53 -7.65 -3.64 -6.98
N TYR A 54 -6.59 -4.37 -6.61
CA TYR A 54 -6.34 -5.72 -7.10
C TYR A 54 -7.46 -6.69 -6.69
N ALA A 55 -7.87 -6.67 -5.42
CA ALA A 55 -8.96 -7.53 -4.93
C ALA A 55 -10.28 -7.26 -5.66
N ILE A 56 -10.64 -6.00 -5.89
CA ILE A 56 -11.87 -5.64 -6.59
C ILE A 56 -11.79 -5.97 -8.08
N TRP A 57 -10.61 -5.79 -8.70
CA TRP A 57 -10.37 -6.18 -10.09
C TRP A 57 -10.58 -7.69 -10.29
N LEU A 58 -10.04 -8.54 -9.40
CA LEU A 58 -10.20 -10.00 -9.48
C LEU A 58 -11.66 -10.45 -9.39
N LEU A 59 -12.51 -9.69 -8.69
CA LEU A 59 -13.94 -10.00 -8.48
C LEU A 59 -14.86 -9.30 -9.48
N SER A 60 -14.32 -8.47 -10.37
CA SER A 60 -15.10 -7.65 -11.29
C SER A 60 -15.78 -8.49 -12.36
N LYS A 61 -17.10 -8.32 -12.53
CA LYS A 61 -17.89 -8.97 -13.58
C LYS A 61 -18.16 -8.08 -14.79
N SER A 62 -17.93 -6.77 -14.67
CA SER A 62 -18.07 -5.82 -15.76
C SER A 62 -16.70 -5.36 -16.26
N HIS A 63 -16.59 -5.19 -17.57
CA HIS A 63 -15.38 -4.67 -18.22
C HIS A 63 -14.97 -3.31 -17.64
N ASP A 64 -15.93 -2.39 -17.47
CA ASP A 64 -15.64 -1.03 -17.04
C ASP A 64 -15.12 -0.97 -15.59
N ALA A 65 -15.67 -1.79 -14.70
CA ALA A 65 -15.14 -1.91 -13.34
C ALA A 65 -13.73 -2.51 -13.34
N ALA A 66 -13.51 -3.57 -14.13
CA ALA A 66 -12.20 -4.20 -14.23
C ALA A 66 -11.14 -3.21 -14.76
N LEU A 67 -11.47 -2.43 -15.79
CA LEU A 67 -10.57 -1.43 -16.36
C LEU A 67 -10.27 -0.29 -15.37
N PHE A 68 -11.29 0.20 -14.66
CA PHE A 68 -11.11 1.24 -13.65
C PHE A 68 -10.17 0.78 -12.54
N TRP A 69 -10.44 -0.38 -11.93
CA TRP A 69 -9.63 -0.91 -10.85
C TRP A 69 -8.24 -1.35 -11.32
N SER A 70 -8.10 -1.78 -12.57
CA SER A 70 -6.79 -2.01 -13.20
C SER A 70 -5.96 -0.73 -13.32
N ARG A 71 -6.55 0.40 -13.67
CA ARG A 71 -5.84 1.70 -13.69
C ARG A 71 -5.48 2.16 -12.28
N THR A 72 -6.40 2.03 -11.33
CA THR A 72 -6.17 2.41 -9.93
C THR A 72 -5.09 1.56 -9.28
N LEU A 73 -5.02 0.26 -9.57
CA LEU A 73 -3.94 -0.59 -9.04
C LEU A 73 -2.57 -0.14 -9.57
N ASN A 74 -2.46 0.23 -10.85
CA ASN A 74 -1.22 0.73 -11.45
C ASN A 74 -0.77 2.07 -10.82
N LEU A 75 -1.73 2.93 -10.48
CA LEU A 75 -1.45 4.17 -9.74
C LEU A 75 -0.83 3.85 -8.38
N GLY A 76 -1.45 2.96 -7.59
CA GLY A 76 -0.89 2.48 -6.31
C GLY A 76 0.49 1.87 -6.48
N ALA A 77 0.66 0.97 -7.45
CA ALA A 77 1.92 0.29 -7.75
C ALA A 77 3.06 1.25 -8.09
N THR A 78 2.77 2.37 -8.77
CA THR A 78 3.76 3.39 -9.14
C THR A 78 4.25 4.16 -7.91
N PHE A 79 3.37 4.47 -6.95
CA PHE A 79 3.75 5.21 -5.75
C PHE A 79 4.53 4.37 -4.73
N ILE A 80 4.31 3.05 -4.69
CA ILE A 80 5.00 2.13 -3.76
C ILE A 80 6.53 2.29 -3.82
N PRO A 81 7.23 2.11 -4.96
CA PRO A 81 8.68 2.22 -5.02
C PRO A 81 9.18 3.64 -4.73
N VAL A 82 8.46 4.67 -5.19
CA VAL A 82 8.81 6.08 -4.93
C VAL A 82 8.79 6.37 -3.43
N LEU A 83 7.71 6.01 -2.75
CA LEU A 83 7.54 6.28 -1.31
C LEU A 83 8.44 5.38 -0.46
N TYR A 84 8.65 4.12 -0.86
CA TYR A 84 9.60 3.23 -0.22
C TYR A 84 11.02 3.77 -0.27
N PHE A 85 11.47 4.24 -1.44
CA PHE A 85 12.78 4.88 -1.60
C PHE A 85 12.93 6.09 -0.67
N HIS A 86 11.95 6.99 -0.67
CA HIS A 86 11.97 8.16 0.22
C HIS A 86 11.99 7.77 1.70
N TRP A 87 11.27 6.70 2.07
CA TRP A 87 11.26 6.17 3.43
C TRP A 87 12.65 5.69 3.84
N VAL A 88 13.29 4.84 3.03
CA VAL A 88 14.64 4.31 3.28
C VAL A 88 15.66 5.45 3.45
N ILE A 89 15.66 6.42 2.54
CA ILE A 89 16.58 7.57 2.63
C ILE A 89 16.33 8.39 3.91
N THR A 90 15.08 8.58 4.30
CA THR A 90 14.73 9.34 5.52
C THR A 90 15.15 8.60 6.79
N VAL A 91 14.99 7.27 6.83
CA VAL A 91 15.49 6.43 7.93
C VAL A 91 17.00 6.57 8.08
N ILE A 92 17.75 6.38 6.98
CA ILE A 92 19.22 6.47 6.99
C ILE A 92 19.71 7.86 7.44
N LYS A 93 19.10 8.93 6.93
CA LYS A 93 19.47 10.31 7.31
C LYS A 93 19.22 10.58 8.80
N LYS A 94 18.12 10.05 9.34
CA LYS A 94 17.77 10.21 10.75
C LYS A 94 18.76 9.47 11.66
N ASP A 95 19.21 8.29 11.26
CA ASP A 95 20.19 7.52 12.03
C ASP A 95 21.56 8.20 12.04
N LYS A 96 22.02 8.74 10.90
CA LYS A 96 23.27 9.54 10.86
C LYS A 96 23.23 10.75 11.79
N LYS A 97 22.09 11.44 11.89
CA LYS A 97 21.94 12.60 12.79
C LYS A 97 22.00 12.24 14.28
N LYS A 98 21.71 10.99 14.67
CA LYS A 98 21.82 10.53 16.06
C LYS A 98 23.24 10.20 16.50
N LEU A 99 24.15 9.98 15.54
CA LEU A 99 25.55 9.60 15.78
C LEU A 99 26.51 10.80 15.88
N LEU A 100 26.03 12.00 15.54
CA LEU A 100 26.75 13.27 15.62
C LEU A 100 26.19 14.11 16.76
#